data_AF-A0AAE1XA43-F1
#
_entry.id   AF-A0AAE1XA43-F1
#
_cell.length_a   1.000
_cell.length_b   1.000
_cell.length_c   1.000
_cell.angle_alpha   90.00
_cell.angle_beta   90.00
_cell.angle_gamma   90.00
#
_symmetry.space_group_name_H-M   'P 1'
#
loop_
_entity.id
_entity.type
_entity.pdbx_description
1 polymer ?
#
loop_
_entity_poly.entity_id
_entity_poly.type
_entity_poly.pdbx_seq_one_letter_code
_entity_poly.pdbx_strand_id
1 'polypeptide(L)'
;MGLFSARHNPSRQVSSVPRLVILFAFCCLPLLLLVEVDNFVSQTKTIAGHNLEPTPWHIFPPKPSEEESKYTRASTIIRCTYLTCGQTSANNSSRLDHNHESDDDQPMDCPEPFGYIQRDLEPWVESKISMFHIIEAQKYAAFRVVIIGGKLYVDFYYACVQSRAMFTVWGFLQLLRRYPGKIPDLDLMFDCMDKPTINRTEHASMPLPLFRYCTTPEHMDIPFPDWSFWGWSEINIRPWDEEFRSIKKGSKRRNWSKKHPFAYWKGNPDVVSPIRLELLQCNDTQLWAAQILRQDWEEETKLGFKTSKLAKQCDYRYKIYAEGYAWSVSLKYILSCGCCPLIISPQYQDFFSRGLVPHKNYLPIPSTEMCPAINLLLIGGTRNCKLSCRSGRRLLWKCAKSLCFVLPMKSKKVAEKVSGAGVFSSAVLTSTGR
;
A
#
# COMPACT_ATOMS: atom_id res chain seq x y z
N MET A 1 28.33 -101.22 -26.32
CA MET A 1 28.22 -99.95 -25.56
C MET A 1 28.87 -98.89 -26.44
N GLY A 2 28.21 -97.94 -27.09
CA GLY A 2 26.97 -97.23 -26.80
C GLY A 2 27.31 -95.74 -26.85
N LEU A 3 27.39 -95.15 -28.05
CA LEU A 3 27.66 -93.72 -28.27
C LEU A 3 26.58 -93.18 -29.20
N PHE A 4 25.67 -92.37 -28.65
CA PHE A 4 24.78 -91.51 -29.42
C PHE A 4 25.09 -90.05 -29.08
N SER A 5 25.36 -89.29 -30.12
CA SER A 5 25.51 -87.84 -30.13
C SER A 5 24.17 -87.20 -30.46
N ALA A 6 23.78 -86.15 -29.74
CA ALA A 6 22.75 -85.22 -30.21
C ALA A 6 23.05 -83.79 -29.71
N ARG A 7 22.99 -82.85 -30.64
CA ARG A 7 23.22 -81.40 -30.50
C ARG A 7 22.07 -80.71 -29.73
N HIS A 8 22.42 -79.68 -28.96
CA HIS A 8 21.47 -78.69 -28.44
C HIS A 8 21.66 -77.32 -29.11
N ASN A 9 20.55 -76.64 -29.38
CA ASN A 9 20.46 -75.30 -29.98
C ASN A 9 19.89 -74.32 -28.92
N PRO A 10 20.28 -73.03 -28.90
CA PRO A 10 19.96 -72.11 -27.80
C PRO A 10 18.67 -71.32 -28.06
N SER A 11 17.96 -70.91 -26.99
CA SER A 11 16.88 -69.92 -27.10
C SER A 11 17.06 -68.77 -26.10
N ARG A 12 16.85 -67.55 -26.63
CA ARG A 12 16.98 -66.22 -26.03
C ARG A 12 16.12 -66.04 -24.76
N GLN A 13 16.72 -65.54 -23.69
CA GLN A 13 16.00 -64.88 -22.59
C GLN A 13 15.63 -63.44 -22.99
N VAL A 14 14.33 -63.14 -23.05
CA VAL A 14 13.80 -61.78 -23.13
C VAL A 14 13.58 -61.29 -21.70
N SER A 15 14.27 -60.23 -21.31
CA SER A 15 14.08 -59.54 -20.02
C SER A 15 12.68 -58.94 -19.98
N SER A 16 11.77 -59.53 -19.18
CA SER A 16 10.46 -58.98 -18.89
C SER A 16 10.55 -58.11 -17.64
N VAL A 17 10.75 -56.81 -17.82
CA VAL A 17 10.48 -55.85 -16.74
C VAL A 17 8.98 -55.98 -16.40
N PRO A 18 8.60 -56.26 -15.14
CA PRO A 18 7.20 -56.51 -14.80
C PRO A 18 6.38 -55.24 -15.05
N ARG A 19 5.28 -55.34 -15.81
CA ARG A 19 4.35 -54.23 -16.10
C ARG A 19 3.90 -53.47 -14.84
N LEU A 20 3.91 -54.14 -13.69
CA LEU A 20 3.61 -53.56 -12.39
C LEU A 20 4.61 -52.46 -11.97
N VAL A 21 5.90 -52.63 -12.26
CA VAL A 21 6.95 -51.65 -11.93
C VAL A 21 6.79 -50.39 -12.78
N ILE A 22 6.40 -50.56 -14.04
CA ILE A 22 6.12 -49.45 -14.95
C ILE A 22 4.89 -48.68 -14.46
N LEU A 23 3.79 -49.36 -14.11
CA LEU A 23 2.58 -48.73 -13.55
C LEU A 23 2.84 -48.03 -12.21
N PHE A 24 3.62 -48.63 -11.32
CA PHE A 24 3.98 -48.02 -10.04
C PHE A 24 4.84 -46.76 -10.24
N ALA A 25 5.81 -46.80 -11.17
CA ALA A 25 6.59 -45.63 -11.55
C ALA A 25 5.70 -44.53 -12.16
N PHE A 26 4.74 -44.89 -13.02
CA PHE A 26 3.79 -43.94 -13.62
C PHE A 26 2.87 -43.26 -12.59
N CYS A 27 2.56 -43.89 -11.45
CA CYS A 27 1.75 -43.29 -10.38
C CYS A 27 2.58 -42.56 -9.31
N CYS A 28 3.77 -43.08 -8.96
CA CYS A 28 4.61 -42.50 -7.91
C CYS A 28 5.36 -41.25 -8.35
N LEU A 29 5.82 -41.16 -9.60
CA LEU A 29 6.52 -39.97 -10.11
C LEU A 29 5.64 -38.71 -10.08
N PRO A 30 4.38 -38.72 -10.56
CA PRO A 30 3.51 -37.55 -10.48
C PRO A 30 3.22 -37.13 -9.03
N LEU A 31 3.04 -38.09 -8.12
CA LEU A 31 2.78 -37.78 -6.71
C LEU A 31 4.02 -37.15 -6.06
N LEU A 32 5.21 -37.69 -6.34
CA LEU A 32 6.47 -37.14 -5.84
C LEU A 32 6.74 -35.74 -6.42
N LEU A 33 6.45 -35.54 -7.71
CA LEU A 33 6.52 -34.22 -8.34
C LEU A 33 5.53 -33.23 -7.74
N LEU A 34 4.30 -33.64 -7.43
CA LEU A 34 3.33 -32.77 -6.75
C LEU A 34 3.81 -32.39 -5.34
N VAL A 35 4.35 -33.33 -4.58
CA VAL A 35 4.92 -33.08 -3.24
C VAL A 35 6.12 -32.14 -3.31
N GLU A 36 7.05 -32.37 -4.23
CA GLU A 36 8.23 -31.51 -4.41
C GLU A 36 7.83 -30.12 -4.91
N VAL A 37 6.85 -30.02 -5.81
CA VAL A 37 6.33 -28.73 -6.29
C VAL A 37 5.63 -27.98 -5.16
N ASP A 38 4.82 -28.65 -4.34
CA ASP A 38 4.15 -27.99 -3.22
C ASP A 38 5.14 -27.59 -2.12
N ASN A 39 6.19 -28.39 -1.88
CA ASN A 39 7.30 -28.04 -0.98
C ASN A 39 8.11 -26.85 -1.51
N PHE A 40 8.38 -26.81 -2.82
CA PHE A 40 9.05 -25.67 -3.44
C PHE A 40 8.19 -24.39 -3.37
N VAL A 41 6.88 -24.51 -3.62
CA VAL A 41 5.94 -23.38 -3.55
C VAL A 41 5.80 -22.87 -2.12
N SER A 42 5.74 -23.75 -1.12
CA SER A 42 5.66 -23.34 0.29
C SER A 42 6.93 -22.61 0.75
N GLN A 43 8.10 -22.99 0.22
CA GLN A 43 9.38 -22.31 0.49
C GLN A 43 9.58 -21.03 -0.34
N THR A 44 8.87 -20.87 -1.45
CA THR A 44 9.02 -19.70 -2.34
C THR A 44 8.37 -18.47 -1.72
N LYS A 45 9.17 -17.61 -1.09
CA LYS A 45 8.70 -16.34 -0.51
C LYS A 45 7.89 -15.54 -1.53
N THR A 46 6.65 -15.22 -1.20
CA THR A 46 5.79 -14.42 -2.08
C THR A 46 5.59 -13.01 -1.55
N ILE A 47 5.35 -12.07 -2.47
CA ILE A 47 5.02 -10.68 -2.12
C ILE A 47 3.73 -10.57 -1.31
N ALA A 48 2.84 -11.57 -1.42
CA ALA A 48 1.62 -11.67 -0.64
C ALA A 48 1.87 -12.12 0.81
N GLY A 49 3.07 -12.63 1.13
CA GLY A 49 3.50 -13.00 2.47
C GLY A 49 2.73 -14.16 3.11
N HIS A 50 1.95 -14.93 2.34
CA HIS A 50 1.10 -16.01 2.87
C HIS A 50 1.90 -17.20 3.41
N ASN A 51 3.14 -17.37 2.94
CA ASN A 51 4.07 -18.40 3.37
C ASN A 51 5.18 -17.84 4.27
N LEU A 52 4.99 -16.64 4.81
CA LEU A 52 5.90 -16.01 5.77
C LEU A 52 5.27 -15.98 7.15
N GLU A 53 6.11 -16.08 8.18
CA GLU A 53 5.68 -15.87 9.56
C GLU A 53 5.39 -14.38 9.82
N PRO A 54 4.44 -14.04 10.71
CA PRO A 54 4.26 -12.68 11.19
C PRO A 54 5.55 -12.10 11.79
N THR A 55 5.69 -10.78 11.79
CA THR A 55 6.82 -10.11 12.46
C THR A 55 6.84 -10.45 13.96
N PRO A 56 8.00 -10.82 14.54
CA PRO A 56 8.11 -11.17 15.96
C PRO A 56 7.68 -10.05 16.92
N TRP A 57 7.87 -8.79 16.54
CA TRP A 57 7.53 -7.60 17.34
C TRP A 57 6.08 -7.12 17.14
N HIS A 58 5.32 -7.72 16.21
CA HIS A 58 3.91 -7.43 16.02
C HIS A 58 3.18 -8.68 15.51
N ILE A 59 2.62 -9.45 16.44
CA ILE A 59 1.89 -10.67 16.12
C ILE A 59 0.48 -10.30 15.66
N PHE A 60 0.05 -10.87 14.54
CA PHE A 60 -1.31 -10.80 14.04
C PHE A 60 -1.80 -12.20 13.67
N PRO A 61 -3.10 -12.50 13.85
CA PRO A 61 -3.62 -13.82 13.53
C PRO A 61 -3.48 -14.11 12.03
N PRO A 62 -3.04 -15.31 11.64
CA PRO A 62 -3.02 -15.72 10.25
C PRO A 62 -4.45 -15.79 9.70
N LYS A 63 -4.61 -15.49 8.41
CA LYS A 63 -5.93 -15.57 7.77
C LYS A 63 -6.40 -17.04 7.67
N PRO A 64 -7.69 -17.33 7.87
CA PRO A 64 -8.24 -18.67 7.67
C PRO A 64 -8.20 -19.11 6.20
N SER A 65 -8.08 -20.43 5.98
CA SER A 65 -7.80 -21.11 4.71
C SER A 65 -8.82 -20.93 3.57
N GLU A 66 -9.98 -20.32 3.81
CA GLU A 66 -10.97 -20.10 2.74
C GLU A 66 -10.54 -19.02 1.73
N GLU A 67 -9.76 -18.00 2.15
CA GLU A 67 -9.15 -17.03 1.21
C GLU A 67 -8.00 -17.66 0.41
N GLU A 68 -7.37 -18.70 0.94
CA GLU A 68 -6.35 -19.52 0.27
C GLU A 68 -6.88 -20.02 -1.08
N SER A 69 -8.17 -20.37 -1.20
CA SER A 69 -8.81 -20.81 -2.45
C SER A 69 -8.80 -19.76 -3.59
N LYS A 70 -8.93 -18.46 -3.26
CA LYS A 70 -8.85 -17.37 -4.25
C LYS A 70 -7.40 -17.15 -4.70
N TYR A 71 -6.44 -17.34 -3.79
CA TYR A 71 -5.02 -17.28 -4.08
C TYR A 71 -4.51 -18.52 -4.80
N THR A 72 -5.00 -19.73 -4.52
CA THR A 72 -4.76 -20.94 -5.32
C THR A 72 -5.19 -20.70 -6.75
N ARG A 73 -6.30 -19.98 -6.97
CA ARG A 73 -6.74 -19.59 -8.31
C ARG A 73 -5.82 -18.54 -8.96
N ALA A 74 -5.28 -17.58 -8.20
CA ALA A 74 -4.31 -16.60 -8.68
C ALA A 74 -2.91 -17.19 -8.93
N SER A 75 -2.44 -18.10 -8.08
CA SER A 75 -1.19 -18.84 -8.25
C SER A 75 -1.30 -19.87 -9.37
N THR A 76 -2.48 -20.42 -9.63
CA THR A 76 -2.76 -21.22 -10.84
C THR A 76 -2.66 -20.38 -12.11
N ILE A 77 -3.09 -19.11 -12.07
CA ILE A 77 -2.86 -18.17 -13.18
C ILE A 77 -1.36 -17.91 -13.38
N ILE A 78 -0.58 -17.78 -12.30
CA ILE A 78 0.89 -17.63 -12.35
C ILE A 78 1.57 -18.92 -12.89
N ARG A 79 1.12 -20.11 -12.47
CA ARG A 79 1.56 -21.43 -12.98
C ARG A 79 1.38 -21.51 -14.50
N CYS A 80 0.28 -20.97 -15.05
CA CYS A 80 0.06 -20.95 -16.49
C CYS A 80 0.99 -19.98 -17.23
N THR A 81 1.31 -18.80 -16.69
CA THR A 81 2.19 -17.82 -17.38
C THR A 81 3.67 -18.19 -17.37
N TYR A 82 4.16 -18.86 -16.32
CA TYR A 82 5.60 -19.19 -16.22
C TYR A 82 5.99 -20.44 -17.02
N LEU A 83 5.04 -21.34 -17.27
CA LEU A 83 5.28 -22.62 -17.97
C LEU A 83 4.82 -22.63 -19.45
N THR A 84 4.19 -21.55 -19.95
CA THR A 84 3.79 -21.43 -21.37
C THR A 84 4.56 -20.38 -22.17
N CYS A 85 5.52 -19.67 -21.56
CA CYS A 85 6.42 -18.81 -22.33
C CYS A 85 7.54 -19.65 -22.96
N GLY A 86 7.21 -20.36 -24.04
CA GLY A 86 8.20 -20.75 -25.04
C GLY A 86 8.87 -19.49 -25.58
N GLN A 87 10.18 -19.36 -25.35
CA GLN A 87 10.98 -18.27 -25.89
C GLN A 87 10.83 -18.21 -27.40
N THR A 88 10.26 -17.12 -27.90
CA THR A 88 10.62 -16.60 -29.22
C THR A 88 11.36 -15.30 -28.99
N SER A 89 12.68 -15.40 -29.01
CA SER A 89 13.59 -14.27 -29.06
C SER A 89 13.36 -13.55 -30.38
N ALA A 90 12.59 -12.45 -30.36
CA ALA A 90 12.58 -11.49 -31.43
C ALA A 90 13.53 -10.35 -31.03
N ASN A 91 14.79 -10.48 -31.47
CA ASN A 91 15.71 -9.35 -31.57
C ASN A 91 15.04 -8.26 -32.40
N ASN A 92 14.69 -7.15 -31.76
CA ASN A 92 14.56 -5.87 -32.43
C ASN A 92 15.19 -4.80 -31.54
N SER A 93 16.49 -4.57 -31.77
CA SER A 93 17.16 -3.35 -31.36
C SER A 93 16.50 -2.18 -32.10
N SER A 94 15.62 -1.45 -31.42
CA SER A 94 15.33 -0.08 -31.82
C SER A 94 16.16 0.83 -30.93
N ARG A 95 17.20 1.41 -31.53
CA ARG A 95 17.86 2.61 -31.01
C ARG A 95 16.77 3.67 -30.84
N LEU A 96 16.49 4.05 -29.60
CA LEU A 96 15.76 5.27 -29.30
C LEU A 96 16.79 6.39 -29.30
N ASP A 97 16.74 7.21 -30.34
CA ASP A 97 17.51 8.45 -30.44
C ASP A 97 17.20 9.34 -29.24
N HIS A 98 18.27 9.66 -28.50
CA HIS A 98 18.34 10.83 -27.65
C HIS A 98 18.28 12.05 -28.56
N ASN A 99 17.23 12.86 -28.42
CA ASN A 99 17.29 14.32 -28.43
C ASN A 99 15.89 14.89 -28.18
N HIS A 100 15.56 15.03 -26.89
CA HIS A 100 14.63 16.05 -26.46
C HIS A 100 15.30 16.76 -25.29
N GLU A 101 16.04 17.82 -25.61
CA GLU A 101 16.29 18.91 -24.68
C GLU A 101 14.92 19.43 -24.23
N SER A 102 14.52 19.03 -23.02
CA SER A 102 13.41 19.67 -22.33
C SER A 102 13.96 20.85 -21.57
N ASP A 103 13.83 22.00 -22.21
CA ASP A 103 14.02 23.34 -21.68
C ASP A 103 12.94 23.60 -20.59
N ASP A 104 13.20 23.18 -19.34
CA ASP A 104 12.53 23.65 -18.11
C ASP A 104 13.33 23.23 -16.86
N ASP A 105 14.64 23.52 -16.82
CA ASP A 105 15.47 23.41 -15.61
C ASP A 105 15.33 24.69 -14.75
N GLN A 106 14.08 25.02 -14.39
CA GLN A 106 13.85 25.83 -13.20
C GLN A 106 13.89 24.88 -12.00
N PRO A 107 14.74 25.11 -10.98
CA PRO A 107 14.75 24.29 -9.79
C PRO A 107 13.36 24.39 -9.15
N MET A 108 12.56 23.34 -9.30
CA MET A 108 11.34 23.17 -8.54
C MET A 108 11.77 23.03 -7.08
N ASP A 109 11.70 24.12 -6.33
CA ASP A 109 11.91 24.11 -4.89
C ASP A 109 11.10 22.96 -4.28
N CYS A 110 11.80 22.01 -3.66
CA CYS A 110 11.17 20.92 -2.92
C CYS A 110 10.21 21.54 -1.90
N PRO A 111 8.92 21.12 -1.86
CA PRO A 111 8.00 21.61 -0.86
C PRO A 111 8.60 21.58 0.55
N GLU A 112 8.39 22.65 1.32
CA GLU A 112 8.85 22.81 2.71
C GLU A 112 8.77 21.53 3.57
N PRO A 113 7.69 20.70 3.50
CA PRO A 113 7.62 19.48 4.31
C PRO A 113 8.71 18.44 4.00
N PHE A 114 9.35 18.47 2.83
CA PHE A 114 10.46 17.58 2.52
C PHE A 114 11.78 18.01 3.17
N GLY A 115 11.85 19.20 3.79
CA GLY A 115 12.96 19.54 4.68
C GLY A 115 13.11 18.55 5.84
N TYR A 116 12.02 17.91 6.26
CA TYR A 116 12.08 16.86 7.28
C TYR A 116 12.88 15.62 6.85
N ILE A 117 13.05 15.36 5.55
CA ILE A 117 13.89 14.25 5.07
C ILE A 117 15.34 14.47 5.53
N GLN A 118 15.83 15.71 5.54
CA GLN A 118 17.18 16.02 6.03
C GLN A 118 17.31 15.72 7.52
N ARG A 119 16.29 16.05 8.32
CA ARG A 119 16.22 15.70 9.74
C ARG A 119 16.13 14.19 9.97
N ASP A 120 15.39 13.48 9.14
CA ASP A 120 15.24 12.02 9.24
C ASP A 120 16.56 11.31 8.94
N LEU A 121 17.37 11.85 8.02
CA LEU A 121 18.68 11.31 7.64
C LEU A 121 19.85 11.88 8.45
N GLU A 122 19.60 12.89 9.30
CA GLU A 122 20.58 13.55 10.17
C GLU A 122 21.45 12.56 10.98
N PRO A 123 20.89 11.48 11.58
CA PRO A 123 21.69 10.56 12.40
C PRO A 123 22.87 9.90 11.69
N TRP A 124 22.85 9.84 10.35
CA TRP A 124 23.89 9.23 9.53
C TRP A 124 24.74 10.22 8.74
N VAL A 125 24.61 11.53 8.97
CA VAL A 125 25.37 12.55 8.22
C VAL A 125 26.88 12.38 8.45
N GLU A 126 27.29 12.15 9.70
CA GLU A 126 28.70 11.98 10.07
C GLU A 126 29.17 10.53 9.88
N SER A 127 28.45 9.56 10.47
CA SER A 127 28.83 8.14 10.48
C SER A 127 28.68 7.45 9.12
N LYS A 128 27.84 8.00 8.23
CA LYS A 128 27.35 7.35 7.00
C LYS A 128 26.60 6.04 7.29
N ILE A 129 25.96 5.50 6.25
CA ILE A 129 25.30 4.20 6.31
C ILE A 129 26.26 3.16 5.74
N SER A 130 26.74 2.26 6.60
CA SER A 130 27.59 1.13 6.21
C SER A 130 26.77 -0.15 6.05
N MET A 131 27.34 -1.18 5.42
CA MET A 131 26.72 -2.51 5.32
C MET A 131 26.39 -3.09 6.71
N PHE A 132 27.19 -2.77 7.74
CA PHE A 132 26.92 -3.21 9.11
C PHE A 132 25.60 -2.62 9.66
N HIS A 133 25.31 -1.35 9.36
CA HIS A 133 24.03 -0.74 9.73
C HIS A 133 22.85 -1.44 9.05
N ILE A 134 22.99 -1.80 7.77
CA ILE A 134 21.95 -2.51 7.01
C ILE A 134 21.70 -3.90 7.59
N ILE A 135 22.76 -4.67 7.85
CA ILE A 135 22.65 -6.01 8.45
C ILE A 135 22.01 -5.94 9.84
N GLU A 136 22.38 -4.95 10.65
CA GLU A 136 21.81 -4.81 11.99
C GLU A 136 20.34 -4.35 11.95
N ALA A 137 19.99 -3.44 11.05
CA ALA A 137 18.62 -3.01 10.82
C ALA A 137 17.69 -4.15 10.33
N GLN A 138 18.25 -5.21 9.73
CA GLN A 138 17.51 -6.40 9.30
C GLN A 138 16.68 -7.02 10.45
N LYS A 139 17.19 -6.97 11.69
CA LYS A 139 16.51 -7.52 12.87
C LYS A 139 15.16 -6.89 13.15
N TYR A 140 14.89 -5.72 12.58
CA TYR A 140 13.68 -4.93 12.76
C TYR A 140 12.88 -4.79 11.45
N ALA A 141 13.33 -5.41 10.36
CA ALA A 141 12.77 -5.24 9.03
C ALA A 141 11.83 -6.39 8.65
N ALA A 142 10.73 -6.07 7.99
CA ALA A 142 9.89 -7.08 7.35
C ALA A 142 10.44 -7.51 5.99
N PHE A 143 11.13 -6.61 5.27
CA PHE A 143 11.75 -6.91 3.99
C PHE A 143 12.88 -5.93 3.66
N ARG A 144 13.79 -6.37 2.79
CA ARG A 144 14.89 -5.58 2.23
C ARG A 144 14.58 -5.21 0.80
N VAL A 145 14.93 -3.99 0.42
CA VAL A 145 14.83 -3.49 -0.95
C VAL A 145 16.22 -3.12 -1.46
N VAL A 146 16.58 -3.68 -2.60
CA VAL A 146 17.82 -3.37 -3.31
C VAL A 146 17.47 -2.87 -4.71
N ILE A 147 18.03 -1.74 -5.10
CA ILE A 147 17.93 -1.23 -6.48
C ILE A 147 19.34 -1.24 -7.06
N ILE A 148 19.52 -1.93 -8.18
CA ILE A 148 20.80 -1.96 -8.92
C ILE A 148 20.52 -1.79 -10.40
N GLY A 149 21.11 -0.78 -11.03
CA GLY A 149 20.94 -0.50 -12.46
C GLY A 149 19.48 -0.28 -12.84
N GLY A 150 18.70 0.36 -11.97
CA GLY A 150 17.27 0.61 -12.16
C GLY A 150 16.35 -0.62 -12.03
N LYS A 151 16.88 -1.77 -11.58
CA LYS A 151 16.10 -2.99 -11.30
C LYS A 151 15.83 -3.11 -9.81
N LEU A 152 14.57 -3.40 -9.46
CA LEU A 152 14.13 -3.62 -8.08
C LEU A 152 14.26 -5.09 -7.70
N TYR A 153 14.93 -5.35 -6.59
CA TYR A 153 15.02 -6.64 -5.92
C TYR A 153 14.45 -6.49 -4.51
N VAL A 154 13.64 -7.47 -4.08
CA VAL A 154 13.01 -7.45 -2.76
C VAL A 154 13.18 -8.83 -2.13
N ASP A 155 13.70 -8.86 -0.92
CA ASP A 155 13.78 -10.07 -0.10
C ASP A 155 12.89 -9.91 1.14
N PHE A 156 11.93 -10.81 1.30
CA PHE A 156 10.98 -10.76 2.41
C PHE A 156 11.47 -11.61 3.58
N TYR A 157 11.40 -11.06 4.79
CA TYR A 157 11.76 -11.76 6.03
C TYR A 157 10.51 -12.21 6.77
N TYR A 158 9.52 -11.33 6.85
CA TYR A 158 8.29 -11.55 7.60
C TYR A 158 7.05 -11.09 6.82
N ALA A 159 5.90 -11.67 7.16
CA ALA A 159 4.61 -11.26 6.65
C ALA A 159 4.21 -9.88 7.18
N CYS A 160 3.60 -9.09 6.31
CA CYS A 160 2.98 -7.83 6.67
C CYS A 160 1.48 -8.02 6.95
N VAL A 161 0.91 -7.17 7.80
CA VAL A 161 -0.56 -7.08 7.92
C VAL A 161 -1.12 -6.73 6.55
N GLN A 162 -2.04 -7.55 6.01
CA GLN A 162 -2.75 -7.25 4.76
C GLN A 162 -1.80 -7.00 3.56
N SER A 163 -2.29 -6.37 2.51
CA SER A 163 -1.57 -6.07 1.26
C SER A 163 -0.49 -4.98 1.36
N ARG A 164 -0.09 -4.58 2.56
CA ARG A 164 0.81 -3.43 2.79
C ARG A 164 2.15 -3.55 2.09
N ALA A 165 2.83 -4.69 2.24
CA ALA A 165 4.09 -4.97 1.57
C ALA A 165 3.96 -4.85 0.04
N MET A 166 2.93 -5.47 -0.54
CA MET A 166 2.69 -5.45 -1.98
C MET A 166 2.53 -4.03 -2.52
N PHE A 167 1.71 -3.21 -1.88
CA PHE A 167 1.46 -1.83 -2.32
C PHE A 167 2.67 -0.91 -2.10
N THR A 168 3.49 -1.17 -1.08
CA THR A 168 4.76 -0.44 -0.88
C THR A 168 5.80 -0.81 -1.93
N VAL A 169 5.94 -2.09 -2.28
CA VAL A 169 6.78 -2.54 -3.41
C VAL A 169 6.27 -1.97 -4.74
N TRP A 170 4.95 -1.96 -4.94
CA TRP A 170 4.35 -1.26 -6.08
C TRP A 170 4.74 0.21 -6.11
N GLY A 171 4.83 0.86 -4.95
CA GLY A 171 5.34 2.22 -4.84
C GLY A 171 6.76 2.42 -5.35
N PHE A 172 7.69 1.53 -4.99
CA PHE A 172 9.05 1.54 -5.52
C PHE A 172 9.08 1.30 -7.05
N LEU A 173 8.25 0.38 -7.56
CA LEU A 173 8.14 0.16 -9.01
C LEU A 173 7.63 1.41 -9.74
N GLN A 174 6.65 2.10 -9.17
CA GLN A 174 6.13 3.35 -9.73
C GLN A 174 7.19 4.46 -9.70
N LEU A 175 8.01 4.53 -8.64
CA LEU A 175 9.14 5.46 -8.55
C LEU A 175 10.17 5.21 -9.67
N LEU A 176 10.60 3.96 -9.85
CA LEU A 176 11.55 3.56 -10.89
C LEU A 176 11.03 3.83 -12.29
N ARG A 177 9.76 3.49 -12.55
CA ARG A 177 9.10 3.77 -13.83
C ARG A 177 9.02 5.26 -14.13
N ARG A 178 8.80 6.09 -13.10
CA ARG A 178 8.61 7.54 -13.25
C ARG A 178 9.93 8.27 -13.47
N TYR A 179 11.01 7.77 -12.87
CA TYR A 179 12.32 8.40 -12.85
C TYR A 179 13.42 7.43 -13.33
N PRO A 180 13.32 6.92 -14.57
CA PRO A 180 14.29 5.96 -15.10
C PRO A 180 15.70 6.58 -15.11
N GLY A 181 16.68 5.84 -14.58
CA GLY A 181 18.09 6.27 -14.51
C GLY A 181 18.39 7.37 -13.49
N LYS A 182 17.40 7.91 -12.77
CA LYS A 182 17.61 8.95 -11.74
C LYS A 182 17.63 8.40 -10.31
N ILE A 183 17.13 7.19 -10.09
CA ILE A 183 17.20 6.52 -8.79
C ILE A 183 18.56 5.81 -8.73
N PRO A 184 19.42 6.17 -7.75
CA PRO A 184 20.73 5.54 -7.61
C PRO A 184 20.59 4.10 -7.16
N ASP A 185 21.69 3.36 -7.28
CA ASP A 185 21.81 2.07 -6.62
C ASP A 185 21.69 2.28 -5.10
N LEU A 186 20.84 1.50 -4.46
CA LEU A 186 20.55 1.62 -3.03
C LEU A 186 20.20 0.28 -2.40
N ASP A 187 20.32 0.25 -1.07
CA ASP A 187 20.06 -0.90 -0.22
C ASP A 187 19.39 -0.38 1.06
N LEU A 188 18.13 -0.77 1.29
CA LEU A 188 17.34 -0.28 2.42
C LEU A 188 16.56 -1.41 3.10
N MET A 189 16.38 -1.24 4.40
CA MET A 189 15.53 -2.08 5.23
C MET A 189 14.18 -1.38 5.45
N PHE A 190 13.09 -2.15 5.33
CA PHE A 190 11.74 -1.63 5.47
C PHE A 190 10.92 -2.48 6.44
N ASP A 191 10.18 -1.82 7.34
CA ASP A 191 9.12 -2.48 8.10
C ASP A 191 7.75 -1.84 7.85
N CYS A 192 6.77 -2.71 7.66
CA CYS A 192 5.41 -2.42 7.23
C CYS A 192 4.39 -2.38 8.39
N MET A 193 4.86 -2.44 9.63
CA MET A 193 4.00 -2.35 10.83
C MET A 193 3.77 -0.90 11.27
N ASP A 194 2.79 -0.71 12.15
CA ASP A 194 2.23 0.61 12.48
C ASP A 194 3.09 1.47 13.43
N LYS A 195 3.80 0.89 14.41
CA LYS A 195 4.57 1.70 15.37
C LYS A 195 6.02 1.85 14.94
N PRO A 196 6.65 3.01 15.17
CA PRO A 196 8.10 3.13 15.03
C PRO A 196 8.80 2.25 16.06
N THR A 197 10.06 1.91 15.81
CA THR A 197 10.78 0.88 16.58
C THR A 197 12.19 1.31 16.95
N ILE A 198 12.86 2.12 16.12
CA ILE A 198 14.26 2.49 16.37
C ILE A 198 14.29 3.67 17.35
N ASN A 199 14.34 3.36 18.65
CA ASN A 199 14.41 4.37 19.70
C ASN A 199 15.73 5.16 19.64
N ARG A 200 15.64 6.50 19.77
CA ARG A 200 16.79 7.39 19.66
C ARG A 200 17.85 7.17 20.74
N THR A 201 17.41 6.91 21.97
CA THR A 201 18.30 6.76 23.12
C THR A 201 19.01 5.40 23.08
N GLU A 202 18.27 4.34 22.76
CA GLU A 202 18.81 2.97 22.71
C GLU A 202 19.79 2.79 21.55
N HIS A 203 19.53 3.44 20.41
CA HIS A 203 20.35 3.37 19.21
C HIS A 203 21.26 4.60 19.01
N ALA A 204 21.55 5.37 20.07
CA ALA A 204 22.36 6.58 19.96
C ALA A 204 23.79 6.31 19.45
N SER A 205 24.41 5.20 19.89
CA SER A 205 25.77 4.81 19.49
C SER A 205 25.82 4.17 18.10
N MET A 206 24.71 3.59 17.65
CA MET A 206 24.59 2.93 16.36
C MET A 206 23.19 3.14 15.79
N PRO A 207 22.93 4.27 15.12
CA PRO A 207 21.62 4.57 14.56
C PRO A 207 21.30 3.59 13.43
N LEU A 208 20.11 2.98 13.42
CA LEU A 208 19.72 1.98 12.41
C LEU A 208 18.77 2.57 11.36
N PRO A 209 19.11 2.57 10.05
CA PRO A 209 18.30 3.20 9.01
C PRO A 209 17.14 2.26 8.61
N LEU A 210 16.03 2.37 9.32
CA LEU A 210 14.82 1.60 9.04
C LEU A 210 13.73 2.49 8.43
N PHE A 211 13.27 2.15 7.23
CA PHE A 211 12.13 2.83 6.61
C PHE A 211 10.82 2.26 7.16
N ARG A 212 9.91 3.16 7.50
CA ARG A 212 8.56 2.84 8.00
C ARG A 212 7.57 3.86 7.51
N TYR A 213 6.31 3.75 7.91
CA TYR A 213 5.28 4.69 7.48
C TYR A 213 5.08 5.89 8.42
N CYS A 214 5.60 5.83 9.66
CA CYS A 214 5.64 6.95 10.58
C CYS A 214 6.84 6.89 11.53
N THR A 215 7.04 7.97 12.28
CA THR A 215 8.02 8.12 13.35
C THR A 215 7.44 8.95 14.51
N THR A 216 8.21 9.16 15.58
CA THR A 216 7.95 10.17 16.63
C THR A 216 9.23 10.95 16.92
N PRO A 217 9.20 12.04 17.69
CA PRO A 217 10.43 12.74 18.10
C PRO A 217 11.46 11.84 18.81
N GLU A 218 11.02 10.76 19.44
CA GLU A 218 11.84 9.79 20.20
C GLU A 218 12.41 8.67 19.32
N HIS A 219 12.06 8.62 18.03
CA HIS A 219 12.45 7.54 17.13
C HIS A 219 13.26 8.04 15.92
N MET A 220 14.07 7.15 15.34
CA MET A 220 14.90 7.40 14.15
C MET A 220 14.35 6.75 12.89
N ASP A 221 13.22 6.05 12.96
CA ASP A 221 12.57 5.45 11.80
C ASP A 221 12.31 6.52 10.72
N ILE A 222 12.61 6.20 9.47
CA ILE A 222 12.54 7.12 8.33
C ILE A 222 11.15 7.01 7.68
N PRO A 223 10.28 8.04 7.77
CA PRO A 223 8.93 7.97 7.24
C PRO A 223 8.90 7.94 5.70
N PHE A 224 8.25 6.91 5.18
CA PHE A 224 7.93 6.68 3.78
C PHE A 224 6.41 6.80 3.57
N PRO A 225 5.93 7.22 2.38
CA PRO A 225 4.50 7.22 2.09
C PRO A 225 3.83 5.87 2.34
N ASP A 226 2.71 5.88 3.08
CA ASP A 226 1.98 4.66 3.40
C ASP A 226 1.44 3.94 2.16
N TRP A 227 1.22 2.62 2.27
CA TRP A 227 0.70 1.77 1.20
C TRP A 227 -0.60 2.29 0.59
N SER A 228 -1.43 2.98 1.39
CA SER A 228 -2.76 3.41 0.97
C SER A 228 -2.74 4.60 -0.01
N PHE A 229 -1.57 5.16 -0.31
CA PHE A 229 -1.42 6.05 -1.48
C PHE A 229 -1.57 5.29 -2.81
N TRP A 230 -1.20 4.02 -2.86
CA TRP A 230 -1.36 3.16 -4.03
C TRP A 230 -2.62 2.30 -3.98
N GLY A 231 -3.20 2.12 -2.79
CA GLY A 231 -4.49 1.48 -2.61
C GLY A 231 -4.56 0.70 -1.31
N TRP A 232 -5.79 0.35 -0.92
CA TRP A 232 -6.02 -0.55 0.19
C TRP A 232 -7.27 -1.38 -0.11
N SER A 233 -7.03 -2.50 -0.79
CA SER A 233 -8.06 -3.36 -1.38
C SER A 233 -9.04 -3.93 -0.36
N GLU A 234 -8.52 -4.28 0.82
CA GLU A 234 -9.23 -4.95 1.92
C GLU A 234 -10.41 -4.11 2.43
N ILE A 235 -10.33 -2.78 2.29
CA ILE A 235 -11.39 -1.85 2.69
C ILE A 235 -11.87 -0.97 1.53
N ASN A 236 -11.65 -1.42 0.29
CA ASN A 236 -12.13 -0.77 -0.94
C ASN A 236 -11.69 0.70 -1.09
N ILE A 237 -10.45 0.99 -0.70
CA ILE A 237 -9.81 2.29 -0.93
C ILE A 237 -8.98 2.21 -2.20
N ARG A 238 -9.25 3.15 -3.11
CA ARG A 238 -8.59 3.25 -4.41
C ARG A 238 -7.23 3.94 -4.32
N PRO A 239 -6.38 3.82 -5.35
CA PRO A 239 -5.19 4.65 -5.47
C PRO A 239 -5.51 6.14 -5.28
N TRP A 240 -4.55 6.88 -4.74
CA TRP A 240 -4.75 8.27 -4.30
C TRP A 240 -5.30 9.19 -5.39
N ASP A 241 -4.85 9.04 -6.63
CA ASP A 241 -5.28 9.90 -7.74
C ASP A 241 -6.79 9.76 -8.04
N GLU A 242 -7.32 8.54 -7.95
CA GLU A 242 -8.75 8.23 -8.11
C GLU A 242 -9.53 8.66 -6.87
N GLU A 243 -9.07 8.27 -5.68
CA GLU A 243 -9.76 8.55 -4.43
C GLU A 243 -9.84 10.06 -4.16
N PHE A 244 -8.75 10.80 -4.42
CA PHE A 244 -8.72 12.25 -4.33
C PHE A 244 -9.72 12.91 -5.30
N ARG A 245 -9.84 12.43 -6.54
CA ARG A 245 -10.83 12.93 -7.51
C ARG A 245 -12.26 12.65 -7.03
N SER A 246 -12.50 11.46 -6.49
CA SER A 246 -13.78 11.06 -5.91
C SER A 246 -14.17 11.96 -4.72
N ILE A 247 -13.27 12.12 -3.75
CA ILE A 247 -13.44 13.01 -2.58
C ILE A 247 -13.67 14.45 -3.02
N LYS A 248 -12.90 14.95 -4.00
CA LYS A 248 -13.06 16.31 -4.52
C LYS A 248 -14.44 16.50 -5.15
N LYS A 249 -14.95 15.52 -5.90
CA LYS A 249 -16.32 15.54 -6.44
C LYS A 249 -17.36 15.52 -5.30
N GLY A 250 -17.19 14.65 -4.31
CA GLY A 250 -18.04 14.58 -3.12
C GLY A 250 -18.08 15.89 -2.33
N SER A 251 -16.93 16.53 -2.13
CA SER A 251 -16.81 17.80 -1.40
C SER A 251 -17.64 18.94 -2.01
N LYS A 252 -17.84 18.91 -3.33
CA LYS A 252 -18.60 19.90 -4.10
C LYS A 252 -20.10 19.64 -4.13
N ARG A 253 -20.58 18.48 -3.66
CA ARG A 253 -22.02 18.15 -3.60
C ARG A 253 -22.81 19.15 -2.75
N ARG A 254 -22.18 19.67 -1.69
CA ARG A 254 -22.80 20.61 -0.75
C ARG A 254 -21.91 21.81 -0.52
N ASN A 255 -22.43 23.00 -0.81
CA ASN A 255 -21.76 24.27 -0.52
C ASN A 255 -21.48 24.41 0.98
N TRP A 256 -20.39 25.09 1.33
CA TRP A 256 -19.93 25.26 2.71
C TRP A 256 -21.04 25.73 3.67
N SER A 257 -21.80 26.76 3.30
CA SER A 257 -22.90 27.30 4.11
C SER A 257 -23.98 26.26 4.39
N LYS A 258 -24.21 25.33 3.46
CA LYS A 258 -25.19 24.26 3.59
C LYS A 258 -24.66 23.07 4.39
N LYS A 259 -23.35 22.83 4.50
CA LYS A 259 -22.77 21.68 5.23
C LYS A 259 -23.23 21.65 6.69
N HIS A 260 -23.32 20.44 7.26
CA HIS A 260 -23.71 20.24 8.66
C HIS A 260 -22.76 21.00 9.60
N PRO A 261 -23.29 21.80 10.54
CA PRO A 261 -22.49 22.77 11.31
C PRO A 261 -21.75 22.17 12.51
N PHE A 262 -21.71 20.84 12.64
CA PHE A 262 -21.06 20.13 13.74
C PHE A 262 -19.84 19.34 13.26
N ALA A 263 -19.00 18.92 14.20
CA ALA A 263 -17.83 18.10 13.94
C ALA A 263 -18.20 16.65 13.68
N TYR A 264 -17.45 16.01 12.78
CA TYR A 264 -17.73 14.64 12.36
C TYR A 264 -16.50 13.76 12.44
N TRP A 265 -16.67 12.57 12.99
CA TRP A 265 -15.71 11.48 12.95
C TRP A 265 -16.42 10.16 12.70
N LYS A 266 -15.85 9.30 11.85
CA LYS A 266 -16.21 7.88 11.74
C LYS A 266 -14.93 7.07 11.68
N GLY A 267 -14.71 6.18 12.64
CA GLY A 267 -13.48 5.40 12.73
C GLY A 267 -13.61 4.21 13.67
N ASN A 268 -12.66 3.27 13.56
CA ASN A 268 -12.67 2.06 14.36
C ASN A 268 -12.00 2.37 15.72
N PRO A 269 -12.71 2.31 16.85
CA PRO A 269 -12.12 2.49 18.17
C PRO A 269 -11.34 1.27 18.68
N ASP A 270 -11.58 0.08 18.13
CA ASP A 270 -10.98 -1.20 18.57
C ASP A 270 -9.58 -1.41 17.97
N VAL A 271 -8.74 -0.39 18.09
CA VAL A 271 -7.37 -0.38 17.54
C VAL A 271 -6.34 -0.01 18.62
N VAL A 272 -6.67 -0.31 19.88
CA VAL A 272 -5.82 0.00 21.05
C VAL A 272 -5.44 1.48 21.10
N SER A 273 -6.43 2.35 20.91
CA SER A 273 -6.26 3.81 20.92
C SER A 273 -7.13 4.46 22.00
N PRO A 274 -6.53 4.88 23.13
CA PRO A 274 -7.27 5.55 24.20
C PRO A 274 -7.99 6.80 23.72
N ILE A 275 -7.35 7.59 22.85
CA ILE A 275 -7.92 8.81 22.25
C ILE A 275 -9.23 8.50 21.52
N ARG A 276 -9.32 7.40 20.76
CA ARG A 276 -10.56 7.05 20.04
C ARG A 276 -11.67 6.63 20.98
N LEU A 277 -11.34 5.92 22.07
CA LEU A 277 -12.32 5.51 23.08
C LEU A 277 -12.89 6.73 23.82
N GLU A 278 -12.05 7.68 24.19
CA GLU A 278 -12.49 8.93 24.82
C GLU A 278 -13.29 9.80 23.83
N LEU A 279 -12.88 9.88 22.56
CA LEU A 279 -13.61 10.62 21.53
C LEU A 279 -15.06 10.14 21.34
N LEU A 280 -15.36 8.85 21.57
CA LEU A 280 -16.73 8.33 21.51
C LEU A 280 -17.66 9.02 22.52
N GLN A 281 -17.14 9.49 23.65
CA GLN A 281 -17.91 10.20 24.67
C GLN A 281 -18.38 11.59 24.20
N CYS A 282 -17.81 12.10 23.10
CA CYS A 282 -18.20 13.37 22.51
C CYS A 282 -19.41 13.26 21.55
N ASN A 283 -20.06 12.09 21.42
CA ASN A 283 -21.16 11.88 20.47
C ASN A 283 -22.49 12.53 20.88
N ASP A 284 -22.52 13.87 20.92
CA ASP A 284 -23.73 14.64 21.16
C ASP A 284 -23.69 15.94 20.35
N THR A 285 -24.61 16.08 19.40
CA THR A 285 -24.67 17.26 18.53
C THR A 285 -25.22 18.51 19.23
N GLN A 286 -25.93 18.36 20.35
CA GLN A 286 -26.47 19.49 21.12
C GLN A 286 -25.48 19.94 22.18
N LEU A 287 -24.87 19.00 22.90
CA LEU A 287 -23.95 19.30 23.99
C LEU A 287 -22.54 19.65 23.48
N TRP A 288 -22.01 18.87 22.54
CA TRP A 288 -20.62 18.99 22.08
C TRP A 288 -20.48 19.48 20.64
N ALA A 289 -21.60 19.69 19.95
CA ALA A 289 -21.63 19.97 18.52
C ALA A 289 -20.79 18.96 17.72
N ALA A 290 -20.89 17.67 18.07
CA ALA A 290 -20.14 16.61 17.43
C ALA A 290 -20.99 15.35 17.16
N GLN A 291 -20.72 14.70 16.03
CA GLN A 291 -21.27 13.41 15.65
C GLN A 291 -20.11 12.44 15.46
N ILE A 292 -20.03 11.45 16.35
CA ILE A 292 -18.94 10.49 16.42
C ILE A 292 -19.53 9.10 16.18
N LEU A 293 -19.10 8.45 15.10
CA LEU A 293 -19.62 7.16 14.66
C LEU A 293 -18.57 6.07 14.75
N ARG A 294 -18.98 4.90 15.20
CA ARG A 294 -18.15 3.69 15.14
C ARG A 294 -18.04 3.21 13.69
N GLN A 295 -16.83 2.83 13.29
CA GLN A 295 -16.58 2.12 12.05
C GLN A 295 -16.43 0.63 12.36
N ASP A 296 -17.42 -0.15 11.97
CA ASP A 296 -17.33 -1.61 11.94
C ASP A 296 -16.88 -2.04 10.55
N TRP A 297 -15.74 -2.75 10.45
CA TRP A 297 -15.22 -3.20 9.16
C TRP A 297 -15.87 -4.51 8.69
N GLU A 298 -16.34 -5.35 9.60
CA GLU A 298 -17.03 -6.59 9.28
C GLU A 298 -18.41 -6.28 8.68
N GLU A 299 -19.14 -5.34 9.28
CA GLU A 299 -20.42 -4.87 8.76
C GLU A 299 -20.25 -4.17 7.40
N GLU A 300 -19.27 -3.27 7.25
CA GLU A 300 -19.04 -2.61 5.96
C GLU A 300 -18.66 -3.62 4.86
N THR A 301 -17.92 -4.67 5.20
CA THR A 301 -17.58 -5.74 4.23
C THR A 301 -18.86 -6.37 3.68
N LYS A 302 -19.82 -6.72 4.57
CA LYS A 302 -21.14 -7.26 4.17
C LYS A 302 -21.93 -6.27 3.31
N LEU A 303 -21.82 -4.97 3.57
CA LEU A 303 -22.50 -3.90 2.84
C LEU A 303 -21.76 -3.40 1.59
N GLY A 304 -20.58 -3.94 1.29
CA GLY A 304 -19.72 -3.50 0.18
C GLY A 304 -19.21 -2.05 0.34
N PHE A 305 -18.92 -1.65 1.57
CA PHE A 305 -18.36 -0.35 1.98
C PHE A 305 -19.19 0.87 1.54
N LYS A 306 -20.50 0.68 1.30
CA LYS A 306 -21.40 1.74 0.78
C LYS A 306 -21.60 2.89 1.76
N THR A 307 -21.50 2.61 3.05
CA THR A 307 -21.70 3.53 4.18
C THR A 307 -20.39 4.13 4.70
N SER A 308 -19.23 3.62 4.26
CA SER A 308 -17.90 4.19 4.57
C SER A 308 -17.20 4.89 3.42
N LYS A 309 -17.85 5.08 2.27
CA LYS A 309 -17.29 5.86 1.15
C LYS A 309 -16.82 7.24 1.60
N LEU A 310 -15.52 7.51 1.49
CA LEU A 310 -14.89 8.76 1.93
C LEU A 310 -15.51 9.99 1.28
N ALA A 311 -15.84 9.92 -0.01
CA ALA A 311 -16.49 11.01 -0.75
C ALA A 311 -17.87 11.41 -0.19
N LYS A 312 -18.56 10.52 0.56
CA LYS A 312 -19.83 10.83 1.23
C LYS A 312 -19.66 11.49 2.60
N GLN A 313 -18.46 11.45 3.17
CA GLN A 313 -18.17 12.00 4.51
C GLN A 313 -17.80 13.49 4.49
N CYS A 314 -17.88 14.16 3.33
CA CYS A 314 -17.48 15.57 3.19
C CYS A 314 -18.65 16.57 3.37
N ASP A 315 -19.80 16.14 3.87
CA ASP A 315 -20.99 16.99 4.04
C ASP A 315 -21.01 17.79 5.35
N TYR A 316 -19.98 17.64 6.18
CA TYR A 316 -19.81 18.30 7.47
C TYR A 316 -18.85 19.49 7.35
N ARG A 317 -19.04 20.53 8.17
CA ARG A 317 -18.12 21.67 8.19
C ARG A 317 -16.79 21.30 8.81
N TYR A 318 -16.78 20.44 9.82
CA TYR A 318 -15.57 20.05 10.53
C TYR A 318 -15.39 18.53 10.49
N LYS A 319 -14.16 18.05 10.27
CA LYS A 319 -13.79 16.64 10.37
C LYS A 319 -12.66 16.48 11.36
N ILE A 320 -12.83 15.53 12.27
CA ILE A 320 -11.85 15.23 13.31
C ILE A 320 -10.88 14.19 12.79
N TYR A 321 -9.60 14.38 13.06
CA TYR A 321 -8.55 13.38 12.95
C TYR A 321 -8.21 12.87 14.34
N ALA A 322 -8.18 11.53 14.47
CA ALA A 322 -7.79 10.82 15.67
C ALA A 322 -6.86 9.67 15.28
N GLU A 323 -5.71 9.59 15.96
CA GLU A 323 -4.75 8.51 15.80
C GLU A 323 -5.38 7.17 16.17
N GLY A 324 -4.86 6.09 15.57
CA GLY A 324 -5.30 4.72 15.84
C GLY A 324 -4.28 4.02 16.72
N TYR A 325 -3.91 2.80 16.33
CA TYR A 325 -2.78 2.09 16.93
C TYR A 325 -1.45 2.87 16.79
N ALA A 326 -1.33 3.63 15.70
CA ALA A 326 -0.29 4.64 15.47
C ALA A 326 -0.89 5.83 14.69
N TRP A 327 -0.15 6.43 13.74
CA TRP A 327 -0.72 7.42 12.81
C TRP A 327 -1.93 6.84 12.07
N SER A 328 -2.89 7.69 11.68
CA SER A 328 -4.03 7.24 10.89
C SER A 328 -3.92 7.68 9.44
N VAL A 329 -4.08 6.73 8.52
CA VAL A 329 -4.16 7.01 7.08
C VAL A 329 -5.29 8.00 6.71
N SER A 330 -6.24 8.24 7.62
CA SER A 330 -7.41 9.08 7.40
C SER A 330 -7.09 10.57 7.19
N LEU A 331 -5.93 11.04 7.65
CA LEU A 331 -5.54 12.45 7.62
C LEU A 331 -5.62 13.04 6.21
N LYS A 332 -5.01 12.38 5.22
CA LYS A 332 -5.01 12.86 3.83
C LYS A 332 -6.42 12.97 3.24
N TYR A 333 -7.32 12.07 3.59
CA TYR A 333 -8.71 12.10 3.15
C TYR A 333 -9.48 13.25 3.81
N ILE A 334 -9.24 13.49 5.11
CA ILE A 334 -9.84 14.61 5.86
C ILE A 334 -9.42 15.95 5.25
N LEU A 335 -8.13 16.16 5.03
CA LEU A 335 -7.60 17.38 4.39
C LEU A 335 -8.17 17.60 2.98
N SER A 336 -8.55 16.52 2.29
CA SER A 336 -9.09 16.57 0.93
C SER A 336 -10.60 16.88 0.88
N CYS A 337 -11.35 16.62 1.94
CA CYS A 337 -12.81 16.78 1.96
C CYS A 337 -13.32 18.22 1.87
N GLY A 338 -12.47 19.24 2.08
CA GLY A 338 -12.93 20.63 2.05
C GLY A 338 -13.70 21.04 3.30
N CYS A 339 -13.48 20.28 4.38
CA CYS A 339 -13.90 20.54 5.74
C CYS A 339 -12.80 21.31 6.48
N CYS A 340 -13.11 21.92 7.62
CA CYS A 340 -12.10 22.23 8.63
C CYS A 340 -11.53 20.94 9.18
N PRO A 341 -10.22 20.72 9.12
CA PRO A 341 -9.58 19.65 9.86
C PRO A 341 -9.48 20.08 11.34
N LEU A 342 -10.02 19.25 12.24
CA LEU A 342 -9.75 19.30 13.67
C LEU A 342 -8.78 18.15 13.96
N ILE A 343 -7.60 18.39 14.49
CA ILE A 343 -6.60 17.33 14.71
C ILE A 343 -6.36 17.22 16.20
N ILE A 344 -6.71 16.06 16.77
CA ILE A 344 -6.35 15.74 18.15
C ILE A 344 -4.84 15.55 18.22
N SER A 345 -4.19 16.20 19.18
CA SER A 345 -2.73 16.29 19.35
C SER A 345 -2.01 15.00 18.92
N PRO A 346 -1.39 14.99 17.73
CA PRO A 346 -0.80 13.78 17.17
C PRO A 346 0.52 13.46 17.87
N GLN A 347 0.74 12.19 18.19
CA GLN A 347 2.01 11.67 18.67
C GLN A 347 2.90 11.23 17.50
N TYR A 348 2.28 10.75 16.42
CA TYR A 348 2.96 10.17 15.28
C TYR A 348 3.10 11.15 14.13
N GLN A 349 4.22 11.01 13.42
CA GLN A 349 4.62 11.88 12.34
C GLN A 349 4.81 11.05 11.07
N ASP A 350 4.04 11.34 10.03
CA ASP A 350 4.24 10.77 8.70
C ASP A 350 5.04 11.75 7.82
N PHE A 351 5.27 11.37 6.56
CA PHE A 351 6.10 12.15 5.65
C PHE A 351 5.55 13.56 5.33
N PHE A 352 4.24 13.83 5.53
CA PHE A 352 3.63 15.13 5.20
C PHE A 352 3.00 15.83 6.40
N SER A 353 2.61 15.11 7.46
CA SER A 353 1.89 15.65 8.61
C SER A 353 2.72 16.70 9.35
N ARG A 354 4.04 16.52 9.38
CA ARG A 354 5.00 17.46 9.98
C ARG A 354 5.02 18.84 9.31
N GLY A 355 4.59 18.93 8.06
CA GLY A 355 4.42 20.21 7.37
C GLY A 355 3.14 20.97 7.74
N LEU A 356 2.23 20.37 8.51
CA LEU A 356 0.98 21.01 8.92
C LEU A 356 1.23 21.93 10.10
N VAL A 357 0.89 23.21 9.94
CA VAL A 357 1.00 24.21 10.99
C VAL A 357 -0.34 24.41 11.69
N PRO A 358 -0.43 24.29 13.02
CA PRO A 358 -1.64 24.58 13.80
C PRO A 358 -2.21 25.97 13.48
N HIS A 359 -3.53 26.11 13.47
CA HIS A 359 -4.30 27.30 13.10
C HIS A 359 -4.15 27.79 11.65
N LYS A 360 -3.06 27.42 10.95
CA LYS A 360 -2.86 27.68 9.51
C LYS A 360 -3.39 26.57 8.62
N ASN A 361 -3.26 25.31 9.00
CA ASN A 361 -3.69 24.15 8.20
C ASN A 361 -4.85 23.38 8.83
N TYR A 362 -4.97 23.42 10.16
CA TYR A 362 -5.98 22.73 10.94
C TYR A 362 -6.24 23.46 12.27
N LEU A 363 -7.28 23.07 13.01
CA LEU A 363 -7.50 23.53 14.38
C LEU A 363 -7.10 22.40 15.36
N PRO A 364 -6.16 22.64 16.29
CA PRO A 364 -5.72 21.62 17.23
C PRO A 364 -6.81 21.33 18.28
N ILE A 365 -6.91 20.06 18.68
CA ILE A 365 -7.72 19.61 19.82
C ILE A 365 -6.76 18.95 20.82
N PRO A 366 -6.75 19.36 22.10
CA PRO A 366 -5.95 18.69 23.11
C PRO A 366 -6.40 17.22 23.25
N SER A 367 -5.49 16.34 23.65
CA SER A 367 -5.80 14.94 23.95
C SER A 367 -6.63 14.77 25.22
N THR A 368 -6.67 15.78 26.08
CA THR A 368 -7.48 15.87 27.30
C THR A 368 -8.63 16.85 27.11
N GLU A 369 -9.76 16.64 27.76
CA GLU A 369 -10.93 17.54 27.67
C GLU A 369 -11.39 17.77 26.21
N MET A 370 -11.35 16.71 25.40
CA MET A 370 -11.63 16.77 23.97
C MET A 370 -13.03 17.35 23.66
N CYS A 371 -14.07 16.89 24.34
CA CYS A 371 -15.44 17.29 24.02
C CYS A 371 -15.71 18.78 24.32
N PRO A 372 -15.32 19.32 25.50
CA PRO A 372 -15.34 20.76 25.74
C PRO A 372 -14.55 21.57 24.72
N ALA A 373 -13.34 21.12 24.34
CA ALA A 373 -12.51 21.81 23.36
C ALA A 373 -13.15 21.86 21.96
N ILE A 374 -13.76 20.75 21.50
CA ILE A 374 -14.52 20.71 20.25
C ILE A 374 -15.66 21.73 20.30
N ASN A 375 -16.43 21.74 21.39
CA ASN A 375 -17.58 22.64 21.54
C ASN A 375 -17.15 24.12 21.50
N LEU A 376 -16.12 24.48 22.27
CA LEU A 376 -15.60 25.85 22.34
C LEU A 376 -15.16 26.37 20.96
N LEU A 377 -14.44 25.55 20.18
CA LEU A 377 -14.00 25.91 18.84
C LEU A 377 -15.17 26.15 17.89
N LEU A 378 -16.25 25.37 18.02
CA LEU A 378 -17.41 25.48 17.15
C LEU A 378 -18.31 26.68 17.53
N ILE A 379 -18.49 26.96 18.82
CA ILE A 379 -19.22 28.13 19.34
C ILE A 379 -18.50 29.43 18.99
N GLY A 380 -17.17 29.47 19.13
CA GLY A 380 -16.35 30.67 18.92
C GLY A 380 -16.39 31.26 17.51
N GLY A 381 -17.09 30.62 16.56
CA GLY A 381 -17.24 31.08 15.20
C GLY A 381 -15.89 30.98 14.47
N THR A 382 -15.68 29.88 13.76
CA THR A 382 -14.37 29.58 13.15
C THR A 382 -14.01 30.49 11.96
N ARG A 383 -13.68 31.77 12.24
CA ARG A 383 -13.31 32.79 11.24
C ARG A 383 -12.15 32.32 10.35
N ASN A 384 -11.25 31.50 10.89
CA ASN A 384 -10.07 30.99 10.18
C ASN A 384 -10.29 29.67 9.44
N CYS A 385 -11.47 29.04 9.56
CA CYS A 385 -11.68 27.69 9.06
C CYS A 385 -11.55 27.54 7.53
N LYS A 386 -12.08 28.51 6.78
CA LYS A 386 -11.96 28.52 5.31
C LYS A 386 -10.50 28.62 4.87
N LEU A 387 -9.67 29.36 5.61
CA LEU A 387 -8.25 29.51 5.35
C LEU A 387 -7.51 28.20 5.69
N SER A 388 -7.76 27.64 6.89
CA SER A 388 -7.14 26.38 7.32
C SER A 388 -7.42 25.23 6.35
N CYS A 389 -8.69 25.08 5.96
CA CYS A 389 -9.13 24.11 4.97
C CYS A 389 -8.39 24.25 3.62
N ARG A 390 -8.30 25.46 3.08
CA ARG A 390 -7.62 25.72 1.79
C ARG A 390 -6.12 25.46 1.89
N SER A 391 -5.49 25.88 3.00
CA SER A 391 -4.06 25.76 3.23
C SER A 391 -3.63 24.30 3.42
N GLY A 392 -4.31 23.54 4.30
CA GLY A 392 -4.04 22.12 4.52
C GLY A 392 -4.19 21.28 3.24
N ARG A 393 -5.27 21.51 2.48
CA ARG A 393 -5.46 20.86 1.17
C ARG A 393 -4.36 21.22 0.18
N ARG A 394 -3.93 22.49 0.14
CA ARG A 394 -2.86 22.94 -0.77
C ARG A 394 -1.52 22.29 -0.42
N LEU A 395 -1.18 22.17 0.86
CA LEU A 395 0.03 21.49 1.31
C LEU A 395 0.02 20.03 0.87
N LEU A 396 -1.04 19.29 1.20
CA LEU A 396 -1.19 17.89 0.80
C LEU A 396 -1.10 17.72 -0.72
N TRP A 397 -1.75 18.60 -1.49
CA TRP A 397 -1.68 18.55 -2.94
C TRP A 397 -0.26 18.82 -3.47
N LYS A 398 0.49 19.75 -2.86
CA LYS A 398 1.90 19.97 -3.20
C LYS A 398 2.73 18.71 -2.93
N CYS A 399 2.65 18.14 -1.72
CA CYS A 399 3.39 16.93 -1.37
C CYS A 399 3.03 15.75 -2.29
N ALA A 400 1.73 15.51 -2.49
CA ALA A 400 1.25 14.41 -3.34
C ALA A 400 1.59 14.62 -4.82
N LYS A 401 1.62 15.87 -5.31
CA LYS A 401 2.06 16.18 -6.68
C LYS A 401 3.57 15.98 -6.83
N SER A 402 4.37 16.42 -5.87
CA SER A 402 5.83 16.26 -5.91
C SER A 402 6.25 14.78 -5.82
N LEU A 403 5.55 13.99 -5.01
CA LEU A 403 5.69 12.53 -4.99
C LEU A 403 4.96 11.84 -6.16
N CYS A 404 4.40 12.61 -7.10
CA CYS A 404 3.71 12.14 -8.29
C CYS A 404 2.57 11.14 -8.04
N PHE A 405 1.96 11.14 -6.85
CA PHE A 405 0.72 10.42 -6.54
C PHE A 405 -0.49 10.96 -7.29
N VAL A 406 -0.37 12.12 -7.94
CA VAL A 406 -1.41 12.74 -8.73
C VAL A 406 -0.85 12.98 -10.13
N LEU A 407 -1.44 12.34 -11.14
CA LEU A 407 -1.13 12.64 -12.53
C LEU A 407 -1.44 14.13 -12.81
N PRO A 408 -0.60 14.87 -13.55
CA PRO A 408 -0.95 16.21 -13.97
C PRO A 408 -2.29 16.14 -14.70
N MET A 409 -3.27 16.94 -14.25
CA MET A 409 -4.50 17.15 -15.01
C MET A 409 -4.09 17.81 -16.32
N LYS A 410 -3.77 17.02 -17.35
CA LYS A 410 -3.69 17.54 -18.72
C LYS A 410 -5.02 18.24 -18.97
N SER A 411 -4.94 19.54 -19.25
CA SER A 411 -6.01 20.33 -19.82
C SER A 411 -6.75 19.45 -20.83
N LYS A 412 -8.05 19.22 -20.62
CA LYS A 412 -8.92 18.57 -21.61
C LYS A 412 -9.06 19.50 -22.82
N LYS A 413 -8.03 19.54 -23.65
CA LYS A 413 -8.06 19.85 -25.07
C LYS A 413 -7.15 18.79 -25.67
N VAL A 414 -7.57 18.10 -26.74
CA VAL A 414 -6.98 16.85 -27.28
C VAL A 414 -7.57 15.56 -26.65
N ALA A 415 -8.88 15.51 -26.47
CA ALA A 415 -9.63 14.24 -26.39
C ALA A 415 -10.96 14.37 -27.15
N GLU A 416 -10.90 14.98 -28.33
CA GLU A 416 -11.96 15.01 -29.35
C GLU A 416 -11.26 14.85 -30.71
N LYS A 417 -10.65 13.68 -30.93
CA LYS A 417 -10.23 13.25 -32.27
C LYS A 417 -9.98 11.75 -32.35
N VAL A 418 -10.79 10.95 -31.65
CA VAL A 418 -10.94 9.50 -31.92
C VAL A 418 -12.39 9.10 -31.62
N SER A 419 -13.33 9.73 -32.32
CA SER A 419 -14.74 9.32 -32.38
C SER A 419 -15.23 9.62 -33.78
N GLY A 420 -14.75 8.84 -34.74
CA GLY A 420 -15.02 9.07 -36.15
C GLY A 420 -14.31 8.05 -37.03
N ALA A 421 -14.67 6.77 -36.89
CA ALA A 421 -14.54 5.76 -37.94
C ALA A 421 -15.25 4.46 -37.50
N GLY A 422 -16.20 3.99 -38.32
CA GLY A 422 -16.53 2.56 -38.37
C GLY A 422 -17.87 2.13 -37.78
N VAL A 423 -18.97 2.58 -38.39
CA VAL A 423 -20.21 1.80 -38.48
C VAL A 423 -19.91 0.52 -39.26
N PHE A 424 -20.23 -0.67 -38.71
CA PHE A 424 -20.64 -1.81 -39.53
C PHE A 424 -21.63 -2.71 -38.75
N SER A 425 -22.75 -2.95 -39.43
CA SER A 425 -23.91 -3.76 -39.05
C SER A 425 -23.68 -5.24 -39.39
N SER A 426 -24.34 -6.16 -38.67
CA SER A 426 -24.92 -7.44 -39.16
C SER A 426 -25.64 -8.15 -38.00
N ALA A 427 -26.98 -8.21 -37.99
CA ALA A 427 -27.84 -9.28 -38.55
C ALA A 427 -27.85 -10.55 -37.65
N VAL A 428 -28.89 -10.80 -36.85
CA VAL A 428 -30.12 -11.56 -37.17
C VAL A 428 -29.82 -12.88 -37.90
N LEU A 429 -29.99 -14.00 -37.20
CA LEU A 429 -30.35 -15.30 -37.78
C LEU A 429 -31.01 -16.18 -36.70
N THR A 430 -32.33 -16.28 -36.80
CA THR A 430 -33.15 -17.35 -36.21
C THR A 430 -32.99 -18.64 -37.03
N SER A 431 -32.88 -19.79 -36.36
CA SER A 431 -33.24 -21.09 -36.95
C SER A 431 -33.52 -22.12 -35.85
N THR A 432 -34.70 -22.72 -35.94
CA THR A 432 -35.31 -23.81 -35.18
C THR A 432 -34.77 -25.22 -35.48
N GLY A 433 -35.01 -26.16 -34.56
CA GLY A 433 -35.00 -27.63 -34.76
C GLY A 433 -33.76 -28.29 -34.15
N ARG A 434 -33.83 -29.22 -33.17
CA ARG A 434 -34.84 -30.21 -32.78
C ARG A 434 -34.76 -30.48 -31.29
#